data_AF-A0AAV1C6X6-F1
#
_entry.id   AF-A0AAV1C6X6-F1
#
_cell.length_a   1.000
_cell.length_b   1.000
_cell.length_c   1.000
_cell.angle_alpha   90.00
_cell.angle_beta   90.00
_cell.angle_gamma   90.00
#
_symmetry.space_group_name_H-M   'P 1'
#
loop_
_entity.id
_entity.type
_entity.pdbx_description
1 polymer ?
#
loop_
_entity_poly.entity_id
_entity_poly.type
_entity_poly.pdbx_seq_one_letter_code
_entity_poly.pdbx_strand_id
1 'polypeptide(L)'
;MKLKRILSIPIFSVIFVVGFVYYITVFIFIEDCYGLSSPEGSWKAMIFTLLGALFSFSFCVCVLTDPGGVPSQFLPDMEENPVSDQENKTTAVQQRHCDKCSTYKPPRAHHCRVCRRCVLRMDHHCVWINNCVGLRNYKAFVVLVVYATITCAYSLITILCCALRKDWDFSGRMPLKIFYITSGMMVLGLTLTMGTLLSWHIYLMARNMTTIEVTSSYTVTYIL
;
A
#
# COMPACT_ATOMS: atom_id res chain seq x y z
N MET A 1 -9.22 15.63 14.75
CA MET A 1 -8.88 15.29 13.34
C MET A 1 -8.26 13.89 13.18
N LYS A 2 -7.31 13.46 14.04
CA LYS A 2 -6.69 12.11 13.93
C LYS A 2 -7.70 10.95 14.11
N LEU A 3 -8.65 11.04 15.05
CA LEU A 3 -9.61 9.96 15.34
C LEU A 3 -10.60 9.67 14.19
N LYS A 4 -11.16 10.72 13.55
CA LYS A 4 -12.04 10.57 12.37
C LYS A 4 -11.32 9.95 11.16
N ARG A 5 -9.98 10.03 11.11
CA ARG A 5 -9.16 9.45 10.05
C ARG A 5 -9.00 7.94 10.23
N ILE A 6 -8.96 7.47 11.47
CA ILE A 6 -8.76 6.06 11.81
C ILE A 6 -10.08 5.28 11.71
N LEU A 7 -11.19 5.91 12.05
CA LEU A 7 -12.55 5.33 12.00
C LEU A 7 -13.18 5.50 10.60
N SER A 8 -12.48 5.11 9.55
CA SER A 8 -12.99 5.20 8.17
C SER A 8 -13.40 3.83 7.64
N ILE A 9 -14.42 3.80 6.77
CA ILE A 9 -14.90 2.57 6.12
C ILE A 9 -13.73 1.80 5.45
N PRO A 10 -12.83 2.44 4.68
CA PRO A 10 -11.72 1.72 4.06
C PRO A 10 -10.79 1.01 5.07
N ILE A 11 -10.49 1.64 6.21
CA ILE A 11 -9.64 1.03 7.25
C ILE A 11 -10.33 -0.19 7.84
N PHE A 12 -11.63 -0.08 8.16
CA PHE A 12 -12.40 -1.22 8.65
C PHE A 12 -12.49 -2.35 7.60
N SER A 13 -12.61 -2.01 6.31
CA SER A 13 -12.57 -3.01 5.24
C SER A 13 -11.24 -3.74 5.19
N VAL A 14 -10.10 -3.05 5.33
CA VAL A 14 -8.78 -3.70 5.39
C VAL A 14 -8.67 -4.62 6.60
N ILE A 15 -9.07 -4.15 7.79
CA ILE A 15 -9.04 -4.95 9.01
C ILE A 15 -9.91 -6.21 8.87
N PHE A 16 -11.11 -6.07 8.28
CA PHE A 16 -12.00 -7.19 8.03
C PHE A 16 -11.39 -8.21 7.07
N VAL A 17 -10.85 -7.77 5.93
CA VAL A 17 -10.22 -8.68 4.94
C VAL A 17 -9.02 -9.40 5.55
N VAL A 18 -8.19 -8.69 6.32
CA VAL A 18 -7.02 -9.26 6.99
C VAL A 18 -7.44 -10.28 8.05
N GLY A 19 -8.44 -9.96 8.87
CA GLY A 19 -9.00 -10.88 9.85
C GLY A 19 -9.62 -12.13 9.20
N PHE A 20 -10.32 -11.94 8.08
CA PHE A 20 -10.91 -13.05 7.33
C PHE A 20 -9.84 -13.97 6.73
N VAL A 21 -8.83 -13.41 6.03
CA VAL A 21 -7.70 -14.18 5.48
C VAL A 21 -6.92 -14.89 6.60
N TYR A 22 -6.76 -14.21 7.75
CA TYR A 22 -6.13 -14.81 8.93
C TYR A 22 -6.91 -16.02 9.41
N TYR A 23 -8.21 -15.84 9.63
CA TYR A 23 -9.11 -16.88 10.12
C TYR A 23 -9.13 -18.11 9.22
N ILE A 24 -9.36 -17.92 7.91
CA ILE A 24 -9.42 -19.06 6.99
C ILE A 24 -8.07 -19.77 6.92
N THR A 25 -6.96 -19.05 6.94
CA THR A 25 -5.64 -19.68 6.78
C THR A 25 -5.27 -20.49 8.02
N VAL A 26 -5.43 -19.94 9.23
CA VAL A 26 -5.05 -20.61 10.49
C VAL A 26 -6.06 -21.67 10.90
N PHE A 27 -7.32 -21.28 11.07
CA PHE A 27 -8.32 -22.13 11.72
C PHE A 27 -9.07 -23.05 10.75
N ILE A 28 -8.98 -22.82 9.44
CA ILE A 28 -9.59 -23.70 8.45
C ILE A 28 -8.51 -24.51 7.73
N PHE A 29 -7.61 -23.87 6.98
CA PHE A 29 -6.66 -24.60 6.14
C PHE A 29 -5.51 -25.24 6.92
N ILE A 30 -4.85 -24.51 7.82
CA ILE A 30 -3.75 -25.10 8.61
C ILE A 30 -4.29 -26.20 9.54
N GLU A 31 -5.40 -25.95 10.24
CA GLU A 31 -6.06 -26.94 11.07
C GLU A 31 -6.46 -28.19 10.27
N ASP A 32 -7.14 -28.05 9.13
CA ASP A 32 -7.62 -29.20 8.34
C ASP A 32 -6.47 -30.05 7.75
N CYS A 33 -5.37 -29.43 7.33
CA CYS A 33 -4.31 -30.11 6.57
C CYS A 33 -3.11 -30.56 7.41
N TYR A 34 -2.88 -29.89 8.54
CA TYR A 34 -1.71 -30.12 9.39
C TYR A 34 -2.09 -30.32 10.86
N GLY A 35 -3.24 -29.82 11.31
CA GLY A 35 -3.67 -29.85 12.71
C GLY A 35 -2.85 -28.90 13.58
N LEU A 36 -3.49 -27.93 14.26
CA LEU A 36 -2.80 -26.93 15.09
C LEU A 36 -2.13 -27.55 16.31
N SER A 37 -2.60 -28.70 16.78
CA SER A 37 -1.94 -29.45 17.86
C SER A 37 -0.67 -30.18 17.41
N SER A 38 -0.46 -30.34 16.10
CA SER A 38 0.75 -30.98 15.59
C SER A 38 1.91 -29.98 15.55
N PRO A 39 3.17 -30.45 15.67
CA PRO A 39 4.34 -29.58 15.55
C PRO A 39 4.39 -28.82 14.21
N GLU A 40 4.01 -29.49 13.12
CA GLU A 40 4.01 -28.89 11.77
C GLU A 40 2.95 -27.79 11.62
N GLY A 41 1.71 -28.05 12.07
CA GLY A 41 0.61 -27.10 12.00
C GLY A 41 0.85 -25.89 12.90
N SER A 42 1.28 -26.14 14.14
CA SER A 42 1.62 -25.08 15.10
C SER A 42 2.74 -24.16 14.58
N TRP A 43 3.83 -24.73 14.04
CA TRP A 43 4.92 -23.95 13.46
C TRP A 43 4.46 -23.07 12.28
N LYS A 44 3.64 -23.63 11.37
CA LYS A 44 3.06 -22.88 10.24
C LYS A 44 2.16 -21.74 10.72
N ALA A 45 1.28 -22.01 11.69
CA ALA A 45 0.40 -21.01 12.27
C ALA A 45 1.18 -19.89 12.98
N MET A 46 2.28 -20.23 13.68
CA MET A 46 3.14 -19.25 14.33
C MET A 46 3.82 -18.33 13.32
N ILE A 47 4.41 -18.89 12.24
CA ILE A 47 5.00 -18.08 11.15
C ILE A 47 3.96 -17.13 10.57
N PHE A 48 2.78 -17.65 10.23
CA PHE A 48 1.75 -16.84 9.61
C PHE A 48 1.20 -15.76 10.56
N THR A 49 1.11 -16.05 11.85
CA THR A 49 0.74 -15.07 12.88
C THR A 49 1.80 -13.98 13.03
N LEU A 50 3.08 -14.32 12.98
CA LEU A 50 4.15 -13.33 12.98
C LEU A 50 4.09 -12.42 11.75
N LEU A 51 3.88 -12.99 10.56
CA LEU A 51 3.70 -12.22 9.32
C LEU A 51 2.48 -11.29 9.41
N GLY A 52 1.35 -11.78 9.92
CA GLY A 52 0.15 -10.99 10.16
C GLY A 52 0.36 -9.85 11.16
N ALA A 53 1.16 -10.08 12.22
CA ALA A 53 1.53 -9.05 13.18
C ALA A 53 2.43 -7.97 12.56
N LEU A 54 3.41 -8.35 11.75
CA LEU A 54 4.29 -7.42 11.03
C LEU A 54 3.53 -6.58 9.99
N PHE A 55 2.61 -7.21 9.26
CA PHE A 55 1.66 -6.51 8.39
C PHE A 55 0.82 -5.51 9.20
N SER A 56 0.22 -5.94 10.31
CA SER A 56 -0.66 -5.08 11.11
C SER A 56 0.09 -3.90 11.73
N PHE A 57 1.31 -4.14 12.21
CA PHE A 57 2.18 -3.09 12.72
C PHE A 57 2.54 -2.06 11.65
N SER A 58 2.99 -2.52 10.48
CA SER A 58 3.33 -1.62 9.37
C SER A 58 2.11 -0.86 8.84
N PHE A 59 0.92 -1.49 8.83
CA PHE A 59 -0.35 -0.83 8.51
C PHE A 59 -0.67 0.30 9.49
N CYS A 60 -0.58 0.02 10.80
CA CYS A 60 -0.74 1.02 11.85
C CYS A 60 0.23 2.19 11.67
N VAL A 61 1.51 1.92 11.39
CA VAL A 61 2.50 2.97 11.13
C VAL A 61 2.09 3.82 9.92
N CYS A 62 1.62 3.23 8.83
CA CYS A 62 1.17 3.97 7.64
C CYS A 62 -0.04 4.87 7.91
N VAL A 63 -1.02 4.38 8.67
CA VAL A 63 -2.24 5.11 9.03
C VAL A 63 -1.90 6.28 9.96
N LEU A 64 -1.02 6.07 10.93
CA LEU A 64 -0.76 7.02 12.01
C LEU A 64 0.34 8.05 11.70
N THR A 65 1.26 7.74 10.78
CA THR A 65 2.40 8.62 10.45
C THR A 65 1.97 9.78 9.56
N ASP A 66 2.34 11.00 9.93
CA ASP A 66 2.16 12.16 9.07
C ASP A 66 3.04 12.03 7.81
N PRO A 67 2.51 12.17 6.59
CA PRO A 67 3.28 11.94 5.36
C PRO A 67 4.33 13.02 5.04
N GLY A 68 4.38 14.10 5.82
CA GLY A 68 5.24 15.27 5.59
C GLY A 68 4.48 16.40 4.91
N GLY A 69 4.13 17.44 5.68
CA GLY A 69 3.58 18.68 5.14
C GLY A 69 4.68 19.65 4.70
N VAL A 70 4.35 20.54 3.76
CA VAL A 70 5.23 21.67 3.41
C VAL A 70 5.18 22.72 4.54
N PRO A 71 6.33 23.18 5.07
CA PRO A 71 6.36 24.26 6.05
C PRO A 71 5.80 25.57 5.46
N SER A 72 5.01 26.32 6.22
CA SER A 72 4.41 27.58 5.76
C SER A 72 5.42 28.69 5.44
N GLN A 73 6.64 28.58 5.97
CA GLN A 73 7.74 29.51 5.75
C GLN A 73 8.65 29.11 4.59
N PHE A 74 8.31 28.06 3.84
CA PHE A 74 9.12 27.63 2.71
C PHE A 74 9.13 28.72 1.63
N LEU A 75 10.31 29.29 1.41
CA LEU A 75 10.61 30.20 0.31
C LEU A 75 11.55 29.49 -0.66
N PRO A 76 11.34 29.60 -1.97
CA PRO A 76 12.28 29.06 -2.94
C PRO A 76 13.61 29.81 -2.84
N ASP A 77 14.73 29.10 -2.94
CA ASP A 77 16.05 29.71 -3.01
C ASP A 77 16.14 30.53 -4.31
N MET A 78 16.13 31.85 -4.17
CA MET A 78 16.32 32.80 -5.26
C MET A 78 17.83 33.00 -5.46
N GLU A 79 18.55 32.01 -5.98
CA GLU A 79 19.94 32.27 -6.41
C GLU A 79 19.93 33.27 -7.57
N GLU A 80 20.43 34.48 -7.27
CA GLU A 80 20.72 35.56 -8.21
C GLU A 80 21.82 35.13 -9.18
N ASN A 81 21.45 34.39 -10.22
CA ASN A 81 22.24 34.39 -11.45
C ASN A 81 21.71 35.54 -12.32
N PRO A 82 22.47 36.64 -12.49
CA PRO A 82 22.13 37.63 -13.48
C PRO A 82 22.44 37.03 -14.86
N VAL A 83 21.63 37.43 -15.84
CA VAL A 83 21.78 37.17 -17.28
C VAL A 83 20.94 35.99 -17.84
N SER A 84 20.00 36.40 -18.72
CA SER A 84 19.23 35.72 -19.77
C SER A 84 17.94 34.91 -19.54
N ASP A 85 17.64 34.32 -18.38
CA ASP A 85 16.46 33.41 -18.25
C ASP A 85 15.31 33.91 -17.35
N GLN A 86 15.11 35.22 -17.29
CA GLN A 86 14.18 35.82 -16.31
C GLN A 86 12.71 35.44 -16.58
N GLU A 87 12.28 35.32 -17.84
CA GLU A 87 10.90 34.94 -18.19
C GLU A 87 10.59 33.45 -17.91
N ASN A 88 11.55 32.56 -18.19
CA ASN A 88 11.45 31.12 -17.90
C ASN A 88 11.57 30.80 -16.40
N LYS A 89 12.40 31.55 -15.64
CA LYS A 89 12.46 31.41 -14.17
C LYS A 89 11.17 31.91 -13.51
N THR A 90 10.62 33.04 -13.94
CA THR A 90 9.41 33.61 -13.33
C THR A 90 8.20 32.71 -13.51
N THR A 91 8.04 32.13 -14.71
CA THR A 91 7.00 31.12 -15.00
C THR A 91 7.21 29.81 -14.24
N ALA A 92 8.44 29.30 -14.14
CA ALA A 92 8.74 28.09 -13.35
C ALA A 92 8.51 28.29 -11.84
N VAL A 93 8.78 29.47 -11.30
CA VAL A 93 8.54 29.84 -9.89
C VAL A 93 7.04 30.07 -9.62
N GLN A 94 6.32 30.74 -10.53
CA GLN A 94 4.86 30.87 -10.45
C GLN A 94 4.14 29.50 -10.55
N GLN A 95 4.62 28.59 -11.40
CA GLN A 95 4.05 27.24 -11.52
C GLN A 95 4.19 26.38 -10.25
N ARG A 96 5.07 26.77 -9.33
CA ARG A 96 5.28 26.07 -8.05
C ARG A 96 4.50 26.67 -6.90
N HIS A 97 3.69 27.71 -7.10
CA HIS A 97 2.79 28.19 -6.05
C HIS A 97 1.59 27.24 -5.87
N CYS A 98 1.06 27.16 -4.64
CA CYS A 98 -0.20 26.46 -4.34
C CYS A 98 -1.27 27.46 -3.92
N ASP A 99 -2.19 27.82 -4.82
CA ASP A 99 -3.23 28.82 -4.51
C ASP A 99 -4.12 28.39 -3.34
N LYS A 100 -4.41 27.09 -3.23
CA LYS A 100 -5.23 26.52 -2.14
C LYS A 100 -4.57 26.58 -0.76
N CYS A 101 -3.25 26.63 -0.71
CA CYS A 101 -2.49 26.62 0.54
C CYS A 101 -1.76 27.95 0.77
N SER A 102 -1.81 28.87 -0.19
CA SER A 102 -1.09 30.14 -0.20
C SER A 102 0.39 29.99 0.18
N THR A 103 1.06 28.97 -0.36
CA THR A 103 2.48 28.66 -0.09
C THR A 103 3.17 28.18 -1.36
N TYR A 104 4.47 28.47 -1.48
CA TYR A 104 5.32 27.85 -2.48
C TYR A 104 5.48 26.34 -2.21
N LYS A 105 5.53 25.55 -3.28
CA LYS A 105 5.76 24.10 -3.23
C LYS A 105 7.25 23.83 -3.45
N PRO A 106 7.92 23.15 -2.52
CA PRO A 106 9.22 22.55 -2.79
C PRO A 106 9.17 21.61 -4.00
N PRO A 107 10.31 21.31 -4.64
CA PRO A 107 10.37 20.29 -5.68
C PRO A 107 9.70 18.99 -5.23
N ARG A 108 8.93 18.36 -6.13
CA ARG A 108 8.22 17.08 -5.89
C ARG A 108 7.09 17.15 -4.85
N ALA A 109 6.74 18.32 -4.34
CA ALA A 109 5.60 18.49 -3.45
C ALA A 109 4.30 18.72 -4.24
N HIS A 110 3.22 18.05 -3.84
CA HIS A 110 1.93 18.17 -4.52
C HIS A 110 0.80 18.42 -3.51
N HIS A 111 -0.24 19.14 -3.96
CA HIS A 111 -1.43 19.38 -3.15
C HIS A 111 -2.38 18.20 -3.22
N CYS A 112 -2.63 17.54 -2.08
CA CYS A 112 -3.65 16.51 -2.00
C CYS A 112 -5.01 17.14 -1.68
N ARG A 113 -5.97 17.02 -2.59
CA ARG A 113 -7.34 17.54 -2.41
C ARG A 113 -8.07 16.87 -1.24
N VAL A 114 -7.80 15.59 -0.98
CA VAL A 114 -8.42 14.83 0.11
C VAL A 114 -7.86 15.25 1.47
N CYS A 115 -6.53 15.33 1.59
CA CYS A 115 -5.86 15.79 2.81
C CYS A 115 -5.91 17.32 3.00
N ARG A 116 -6.32 18.07 1.96
CA ARG A 116 -6.39 19.55 1.91
C ARG A 116 -5.09 20.24 2.32
N ARG A 117 -3.96 19.70 1.88
CA ARG A 117 -2.63 20.27 2.14
C ARG A 117 -1.62 19.84 1.10
N CYS A 118 -0.51 20.58 1.02
CA CYS A 118 0.68 20.17 0.26
C CYS A 118 1.44 19.09 1.03
N VAL A 119 1.82 18.01 0.33
CA VAL A 119 2.59 16.89 0.86
C VAL A 119 3.94 16.85 0.18
N LEU A 120 5.01 16.77 0.98
CA LEU A 120 6.40 16.64 0.50
C LEU A 120 6.60 15.29 -0.17
N ARG A 121 7.27 15.29 -1.34
CA ARG A 121 7.52 14.09 -2.16
C ARG A 121 6.29 13.20 -2.22
N MET A 122 5.14 13.79 -2.57
CA MET A 122 3.87 13.08 -2.57
C MET A 122 3.90 12.00 -3.63
N ASP A 123 3.56 10.77 -3.25
CA ASP A 123 3.39 9.68 -4.20
C ASP A 123 1.92 9.56 -4.62
N HIS A 124 1.02 9.33 -3.66
CA HIS A 124 -0.42 9.29 -3.90
C HIS A 124 -1.21 9.48 -2.60
N HIS A 125 -2.52 9.65 -2.72
CA HIS A 125 -3.44 9.48 -1.61
C HIS A 125 -3.96 8.05 -1.60
N CYS A 126 -3.62 7.28 -0.58
CA CYS A 126 -4.04 5.89 -0.47
C CYS A 126 -5.32 5.80 0.36
N VAL A 127 -6.41 5.41 -0.31
CA VAL A 127 -7.73 5.27 0.32
C VAL A 127 -7.71 4.19 1.42
N TRP A 128 -6.96 3.10 1.21
CA TRP A 128 -6.91 1.95 2.12
C TRP A 128 -6.28 2.24 3.49
N ILE A 129 -5.30 3.15 3.55
CA ILE A 129 -4.73 3.65 4.82
C ILE A 129 -5.34 5.00 5.24
N ASN A 130 -6.29 5.51 4.46
CA ASN A 130 -6.89 6.84 4.61
C ASN A 130 -5.85 7.96 4.83
N ASN A 131 -4.71 7.88 4.13
CA ASN A 131 -3.58 8.77 4.32
C ASN A 131 -2.84 8.98 3.00
N CYS A 132 -2.14 10.12 2.88
CA CYS A 132 -1.17 10.25 1.81
C CYS A 132 0.03 9.37 2.07
N VAL A 133 0.62 8.88 0.99
CA VAL A 133 1.97 8.34 0.97
C VAL A 133 2.88 9.47 0.47
N GLY A 134 3.83 9.87 1.30
CA GLY A 134 4.75 10.97 1.02
C GLY A 134 6.10 10.75 1.70
N LEU A 135 6.93 11.79 1.73
CA LEU A 135 8.33 11.70 2.16
C LEU A 135 8.53 10.95 3.48
N ARG A 136 7.69 11.22 4.50
CA ARG A 136 7.91 10.72 5.87
C ARG A 136 7.36 9.32 6.14
N ASN A 137 6.50 8.80 5.27
CA ASN A 137 5.89 7.47 5.47
C ASN A 137 6.03 6.52 4.26
N TYR A 138 6.70 6.95 3.17
CA TYR A 138 6.93 6.11 1.99
C TYR A 138 7.61 4.78 2.33
N LYS A 139 8.64 4.79 3.19
CA LYS A 139 9.32 3.56 3.66
C LYS A 139 8.35 2.61 4.36
N ALA A 140 7.53 3.13 5.27
CA ALA A 140 6.54 2.32 5.99
C ALA A 140 5.53 1.71 5.02
N PHE A 141 5.10 2.47 4.01
CA PHE A 141 4.18 1.99 2.97
C PHE A 141 4.78 0.85 2.14
N VAL A 142 6.04 0.96 1.71
CA VAL A 142 6.72 -0.12 0.99
C VAL A 142 6.84 -1.38 1.86
N VAL A 143 7.19 -1.24 3.15
CA VAL A 143 7.27 -2.35 4.10
C VAL A 143 5.90 -3.01 4.30
N LEU A 144 4.82 -2.22 4.39
CA LEU A 144 3.44 -2.73 4.43
C LEU A 144 3.13 -3.58 3.21
N VAL A 145 3.43 -3.09 2.00
CA VAL A 145 3.17 -3.82 0.75
C VAL A 145 4.00 -5.11 0.68
N VAL A 146 5.26 -5.10 1.13
CA VAL A 146 6.09 -6.32 1.21
C VAL A 146 5.45 -7.37 2.12
N TYR A 147 5.07 -7.01 3.36
CA TYR A 147 4.43 -7.96 4.27
C TYR A 147 3.06 -8.41 3.77
N ALA A 148 2.30 -7.53 3.10
CA ALA A 148 1.03 -7.90 2.46
C ALA A 148 1.23 -8.98 1.39
N THR A 149 2.21 -8.78 0.49
CA THR A 149 2.53 -9.74 -0.58
C THR A 149 2.99 -11.08 -0.02
N ILE A 150 3.90 -11.08 0.96
CA ILE A 150 4.39 -12.32 1.59
C ILE A 150 3.26 -13.06 2.31
N THR A 151 2.41 -12.34 3.06
CA THR A 151 1.28 -12.95 3.79
C THR A 151 0.26 -13.55 2.83
N CYS A 152 -0.10 -12.83 1.75
CA CYS A 152 -1.03 -13.35 0.74
C CYS A 152 -0.44 -14.58 0.02
N ALA A 153 0.84 -14.54 -0.36
CA ALA A 153 1.52 -15.66 -1.00
C ALA A 153 1.58 -16.89 -0.08
N TYR A 154 1.89 -16.70 1.21
CA TYR A 154 1.87 -17.78 2.20
C TYR A 154 0.50 -18.44 2.33
N SER A 155 -0.55 -17.62 2.43
CA SER A 155 -1.94 -18.10 2.48
C SER A 155 -2.30 -18.87 1.21
N LEU A 156 -1.95 -18.33 0.03
CA LEU A 156 -2.20 -19.00 -1.25
C LEU A 156 -1.52 -20.36 -1.33
N ILE A 157 -0.23 -20.43 -0.98
CA ILE A 157 0.52 -21.69 -0.98
C ILE A 157 -0.11 -22.70 0.00
N THR A 158 -0.51 -22.26 1.18
CA THR A 158 -1.17 -23.11 2.18
C THR A 158 -2.48 -23.69 1.62
N ILE A 159 -3.33 -22.84 1.03
CA ILE A 159 -4.60 -23.26 0.42
C ILE A 159 -4.35 -24.25 -0.72
N LEU A 160 -3.38 -23.99 -1.60
CA LEU A 160 -3.04 -24.87 -2.71
C LEU A 160 -2.52 -26.23 -2.22
N CYS A 161 -1.59 -26.24 -1.25
CA CYS A 161 -1.10 -27.48 -0.64
C CYS A 161 -2.24 -28.29 0.01
N CYS A 162 -3.14 -27.61 0.71
CA CYS A 162 -4.33 -28.21 1.27
C CYS A 162 -5.26 -28.83 0.22
N ALA A 163 -5.52 -28.08 -0.85
CA ALA A 163 -6.37 -28.53 -1.94
C ALA A 163 -5.78 -29.76 -2.65
N LEU A 164 -4.46 -29.80 -2.85
CA LEU A 164 -3.77 -30.92 -3.50
C LEU A 164 -3.72 -32.19 -2.64
N ARG A 165 -3.74 -32.06 -1.30
CA ARG A 165 -3.75 -33.20 -0.37
C ARG A 165 -5.14 -33.77 -0.12
N LYS A 166 -6.20 -33.03 -0.48
CA LYS A 166 -7.58 -33.44 -0.21
C LYS A 166 -8.04 -34.45 -1.26
N ASP A 167 -8.63 -35.54 -0.81
CA ASP A 167 -9.38 -36.43 -1.69
C ASP A 167 -10.73 -35.80 -2.02
N TRP A 168 -10.94 -35.52 -3.30
CA TRP A 168 -12.11 -34.84 -3.82
C TRP A 168 -13.19 -35.80 -4.33
N ASP A 169 -12.95 -37.11 -4.39
CA ASP A 169 -13.84 -38.06 -5.06
C ASP A 169 -15.06 -38.46 -4.20
N PHE A 170 -15.13 -38.00 -2.95
CA PHE A 170 -16.25 -38.29 -2.05
C PHE A 170 -17.45 -37.37 -2.31
N SER A 171 -18.57 -37.95 -2.76
CA SER A 171 -19.78 -37.31 -3.31
C SER A 171 -20.55 -36.36 -2.37
N GLY A 172 -20.16 -36.21 -1.10
CA GLY A 172 -20.86 -35.40 -0.09
C GLY A 172 -20.30 -33.99 0.20
N ARG A 173 -19.29 -33.50 -0.54
CA ARG A 173 -18.52 -32.29 -0.17
C ARG A 173 -18.67 -31.08 -1.11
N MET A 174 -19.75 -30.97 -1.88
CA MET A 174 -19.98 -29.82 -2.78
C MET A 174 -19.76 -28.43 -2.11
N PRO A 175 -20.33 -28.13 -0.92
CA PRO A 175 -20.09 -26.83 -0.28
C PRO A 175 -18.62 -26.60 0.12
N LEU A 176 -17.89 -27.66 0.51
CA LEU A 176 -16.46 -27.56 0.84
C LEU A 176 -15.61 -27.29 -0.40
N LYS A 177 -15.90 -27.97 -1.51
CA LYS A 177 -15.25 -27.73 -2.81
C LYS A 177 -15.41 -26.28 -3.24
N ILE A 178 -16.65 -25.78 -3.19
CA ILE A 178 -16.96 -24.38 -3.51
C ILE A 178 -16.15 -23.45 -2.60
N PHE A 179 -16.16 -23.68 -1.28
CA PHE A 179 -15.42 -22.86 -0.32
C PHE A 179 -13.90 -22.81 -0.60
N TYR A 180 -13.27 -23.94 -0.92
CA TYR A 180 -11.84 -24.00 -1.26
C TYR A 180 -11.55 -23.18 -2.53
N ILE A 181 -12.35 -23.37 -3.59
CA ILE A 181 -12.18 -22.66 -4.85
C ILE A 181 -12.37 -21.16 -4.65
N THR A 182 -13.45 -20.74 -3.98
CA THR A 182 -13.72 -19.30 -3.76
C THR A 182 -12.65 -18.65 -2.89
N SER A 183 -12.19 -19.33 -1.84
CA SER A 183 -11.12 -18.82 -0.97
C SER A 183 -9.79 -18.73 -1.73
N GLY A 184 -9.45 -19.76 -2.52
CA GLY A 184 -8.25 -19.78 -3.35
C GLY A 184 -8.26 -18.66 -4.40
N MET A 185 -9.38 -18.45 -5.09
CA MET A 185 -9.53 -17.36 -6.07
C MET A 185 -9.41 -15.98 -5.42
N MET A 186 -10.03 -15.78 -4.26
CA MET A 186 -9.91 -14.52 -3.51
C MET A 186 -8.46 -14.23 -3.12
N VAL A 187 -7.77 -15.20 -2.51
CA VAL A 187 -6.37 -15.02 -2.07
C VAL A 187 -5.41 -14.91 -3.26
N LEU A 188 -5.68 -15.60 -4.38
CA LEU A 188 -4.93 -15.42 -5.62
C LEU A 188 -5.07 -13.97 -6.13
N GLY A 189 -6.29 -13.44 -6.20
CA GLY A 189 -6.54 -12.05 -6.60
C GLY A 189 -5.82 -11.05 -5.70
N LEU A 190 -5.84 -11.25 -4.38
CA LEU A 190 -5.08 -10.43 -3.42
C LEU A 190 -3.57 -10.53 -3.66
N THR A 191 -3.04 -11.74 -3.86
CA THR A 191 -1.61 -11.98 -4.10
C THR A 191 -1.15 -11.29 -5.37
N LEU A 192 -1.90 -11.40 -6.47
CA LEU A 192 -1.60 -10.73 -7.73
C LEU A 192 -1.64 -9.21 -7.57
N THR A 193 -2.68 -8.68 -6.91
CA THR A 193 -2.83 -7.23 -6.68
C THR A 193 -1.66 -6.67 -5.87
N MET A 194 -1.31 -7.31 -4.74
CA MET A 194 -0.19 -6.86 -3.89
C MET A 194 1.16 -7.07 -4.58
N GLY A 195 1.31 -8.16 -5.34
CA GLY A 195 2.49 -8.42 -6.17
C GLY A 195 2.71 -7.34 -7.21
N THR A 196 1.69 -6.97 -7.99
CA THR A 196 1.79 -5.88 -8.97
C THR A 196 2.10 -4.54 -8.31
N LEU A 197 1.45 -4.23 -7.18
CA LEU A 197 1.74 -3.00 -6.43
C LEU A 197 3.19 -2.97 -5.91
N LEU A 198 3.69 -4.10 -5.41
CA LEU A 198 5.09 -4.22 -4.99
C LEU A 198 6.06 -4.01 -6.16
N SER A 199 5.82 -4.68 -7.29
CA SER A 199 6.63 -4.52 -8.51
C SER A 199 6.65 -3.07 -8.99
N TRP A 200 5.50 -2.39 -8.96
CA TRP A 200 5.41 -0.97 -9.30
C TRP A 200 6.29 -0.10 -8.40
N HIS A 201 6.21 -0.27 -7.08
CA HIS A 201 7.02 0.53 -6.16
C HIS A 201 8.51 0.18 -6.19
N ILE A 202 8.88 -1.06 -6.52
CA ILE A 202 10.27 -1.44 -6.79
C ILE A 202 10.79 -0.67 -8.01
N TYR A 203 10.02 -0.64 -9.10
CA TYR A 203 10.36 0.14 -10.30
C TYR A 203 10.54 1.64 -9.98
N LEU A 204 9.61 2.23 -9.22
CA LEU A 204 9.71 3.63 -8.81
C LEU A 204 10.96 3.92 -7.97
N MET A 205 11.27 3.05 -7.00
CA MET A 205 12.47 3.19 -6.18
C MET A 205 13.76 3.08 -7.01
N ALA A 206 13.82 2.11 -7.94
CA ALA A 206 14.96 1.93 -8.82
C ALA A 206 15.23 3.15 -9.70
N ARG A 207 14.19 3.95 -9.99
CA ARG A 207 14.28 5.18 -10.80
C ARG A 207 14.25 6.46 -9.97
N ASN A 208 14.18 6.35 -8.64
CA ASN A 208 13.99 7.48 -7.72
C ASN A 208 12.79 8.39 -8.08
N MET A 209 11.73 7.82 -8.66
CA MET A 209 10.52 8.53 -9.07
C MET A 209 9.38 8.28 -8.08
N THR A 210 8.37 9.15 -8.12
CA THR A 210 7.05 8.95 -7.51
C THR A 210 6.04 8.61 -8.60
N THR A 211 4.90 8.04 -8.22
CA THR A 211 3.79 7.76 -9.13
C THR A 211 3.34 9.02 -9.89
N ILE A 212 3.27 10.17 -9.21
CA ILE A 212 2.89 11.46 -9.84
C ILE A 212 3.91 11.89 -10.90
N GLU A 213 5.21 11.77 -10.62
CA GLU A 213 6.25 12.15 -11.58
C GLU A 213 6.16 11.33 -12.86
N VAL A 214 5.96 10.01 -12.74
CA VAL A 214 5.80 9.12 -13.90
C VAL A 214 4.58 9.52 -14.73
N THR A 215 3.41 9.69 -14.10
CA THR A 215 2.19 10.09 -14.82
C THR A 215 2.30 11.46 -15.46
N SER A 216 2.97 12.42 -14.81
CA SER A 216 3.17 13.76 -15.34
C SER A 216 4.14 13.76 -16.54
N SER A 217 5.18 12.93 -16.51
CA SER A 217 6.11 12.79 -17.63
C SER A 217 5.41 12.25 -18.88
N TYR A 218 4.55 11.23 -18.75
CA TYR A 218 3.75 10.76 -19.88
C TYR A 218 2.86 11.87 -20.45
N THR A 219 2.17 12.64 -19.60
CA THR A 219 1.35 13.76 -20.06
C THR A 219 2.14 14.78 -20.88
N VAL A 220 3.39 15.08 -20.50
CA VAL A 220 4.24 15.99 -21.27
C VAL A 220 4.67 15.38 -22.61
N THR A 221 5.00 14.09 -22.65
CA THR A 221 5.42 13.40 -23.88
C THR A 221 4.30 13.21 -24.90
N TYR A 222 3.03 13.11 -24.47
CA TYR A 222 1.88 12.95 -25.38
C TYR A 222 1.23 14.27 -25.83
N ILE A 223 1.64 15.40 -25.25
CA ILE A 223 1.13 16.74 -25.62
C ILE A 223 2.14 17.48 -26.54
N LEU A 224 3.35 16.96 -26.68
CA LEU A 224 4.38 17.40 -27.65
C LEU A 224 4.39 16.48 -28.86
#